data_AF-A0A358Y0I7-F1
#
_entry.id   AF-A0A358Y0I7-F1
#
_cell.length_a   1.000
_cell.length_b   1.000
_cell.length_c   1.000
_cell.angle_alpha   90.00
_cell.angle_beta   90.00
_cell.angle_gamma   90.00
#
_symmetry.space_group_name_H-M   'P 1'
#
loop_
_entity.id
_entity.type
_entity.pdbx_description
1 polymer ?
#
loop_
_entity_poly.entity_id
_entity_poly.type
_entity_poly.pdbx_seq_one_letter_code
_entity_poly.pdbx_strand_id
1 'polypeptide(L)'
;AQRLGFKIRDEYNKGYKKDPKLPAAPDKHYAEDWADWPNFLRNERPIEKYATLAEASEAAQRLGFKTRTEYFDDYQKDPKLPSNPHRSYAGDWDDWYTFLGVERPERYAALAEASEAAQRLGFKTQTEYFEDYQQDPKLPSQPAVFYAEDWDDWYSFLGTERPSEKYATVAEASEAAQRLGLKTQAEYYEDYQKDPKLPASPDQFYAEDWSNWYSFLGTERPDGKYATLAEASEAAQRLGFKTSTEYKEGYKQDPKLPSHPDEIYGKHWADWYSFLGNERPIEKYATLAEASEAAQRLGFKSIREYQKGYKKDPKLTVSPNDFYAEDWDDWYSYLGIERPVKRYATVAEASEAAQRLGFKSGVEYFRGYEKDPKLVSTPNQFYAEDWISWPHFLGNENAINRELTSKYPEFWKAIQCYVEAGTGQSNKYSHLRALLRFYVDKLGLVDDPGAMLSRDIPFNERAYENFINATADTVKKSRHNACSAFFEWILETYCSDEDDNGELIVLPGYRNPLRTVFKGLLDQLPSYRRSESDKPPLPMDAIVRAKQHLIPLEATSFRNLYQLHPFLEDCWFEVDPQLIDENDPNCVYRVVKKDRKRGRKRYFEE
;
A
#
# COMPACT_ATOMS: atom_id res chain seq x y z
N ALA A 1 5.17 8.46 11.52
CA ALA A 1 3.77 8.75 11.88
C ALA A 1 3.61 10.12 12.53
N GLN A 2 4.27 10.37 13.68
CA GLN A 2 4.14 11.63 14.44
C GLN A 2 4.50 12.90 13.64
N ARG A 3 5.60 12.88 12.89
CA ARG A 3 6.00 14.02 12.01
C ARG A 3 4.97 14.34 10.92
N LEU A 4 4.14 13.36 10.55
CA LEU A 4 3.06 13.53 9.58
C LEU A 4 1.71 13.88 10.23
N GLY A 5 1.66 13.99 11.57
CA GLY A 5 0.50 14.45 12.31
C GLY A 5 -0.65 13.45 12.43
N PHE A 6 -0.45 12.16 12.17
CA PHE A 6 -1.52 11.16 12.30
C PHE A 6 -1.89 10.97 13.77
N LYS A 7 -3.17 11.21 14.09
CA LYS A 7 -3.72 11.08 15.45
C LYS A 7 -4.58 9.83 15.62
N ILE A 8 -5.09 9.24 14.54
CA ILE A 8 -5.90 8.01 14.63
C ILE A 8 -5.49 7.00 13.55
N ARG A 9 -5.84 5.74 13.77
CA ARG A 9 -5.55 4.63 12.86
C ARG A 9 -6.02 4.90 11.43
N ASP A 10 -7.21 5.48 11.25
CA ASP A 10 -7.77 5.75 9.93
C ASP A 10 -6.96 6.79 9.13
N GLU A 11 -6.42 7.80 9.81
CA GLU A 11 -5.54 8.79 9.20
C GLU A 11 -4.21 8.16 8.78
N TYR A 12 -3.63 7.30 9.63
CA TYR A 12 -2.42 6.56 9.33
C TYR A 12 -2.61 5.66 8.09
N ASN A 13 -3.69 4.87 8.03
CA ASN A 13 -3.96 3.95 6.92
C ASN A 13 -4.12 4.68 5.58
N LYS A 14 -4.69 5.88 5.58
CA LYS A 14 -4.84 6.71 4.38
C LYS A 14 -3.53 7.42 4.00
N GLY A 15 -2.67 7.70 4.96
CA GLY A 15 -1.54 8.61 4.80
C GLY A 15 -0.14 7.99 4.87
N TYR A 16 0.02 6.74 5.29
CA TYR A 16 1.33 6.15 5.57
C TYR A 16 2.28 6.18 4.36
N LYS A 17 1.74 6.06 3.15
CA LYS A 17 2.50 6.13 1.87
C LYS A 17 3.20 7.48 1.62
N LYS A 18 2.88 8.52 2.40
CA LYS A 18 3.56 9.83 2.34
C LYS A 18 5.00 9.76 2.86
N ASP A 19 5.37 8.72 3.61
CA ASP A 19 6.75 8.46 4.02
C ASP A 19 7.07 6.97 3.78
N PRO A 20 8.04 6.65 2.90
CA PRO A 20 8.38 5.27 2.56
C PRO A 20 8.92 4.45 3.73
N LYS A 21 9.28 5.09 4.86
CA LYS A 21 9.73 4.40 6.08
C LYS A 21 8.58 3.89 6.95
N LEU A 22 7.33 4.23 6.63
CA LEU A 22 6.16 3.78 7.40
C LEU A 22 5.59 2.47 6.84
N PRO A 23 5.49 1.40 7.64
CA PRO A 23 4.91 0.14 7.19
C PRO A 23 3.38 0.25 7.04
N ALA A 24 2.81 -0.50 6.10
CA ALA A 24 1.36 -0.53 5.88
C ALA A 24 0.58 -1.10 7.09
N ALA A 25 1.19 -2.05 7.80
CA ALA A 25 0.64 -2.71 8.98
C ALA A 25 1.69 -2.68 10.10
N PRO A 26 1.84 -1.55 10.83
CA PRO A 26 2.85 -1.42 11.88
C PRO A 26 2.62 -2.41 13.03
N ASP A 27 1.37 -2.78 13.29
CA ASP A 27 0.95 -3.81 14.23
C ASP A 27 1.51 -5.20 13.92
N LYS A 28 1.70 -5.50 12.64
CA LYS A 28 2.31 -6.75 12.19
C LYS A 28 3.82 -6.62 11.98
N HIS A 29 4.27 -5.44 11.57
CA HIS A 29 5.68 -5.18 11.28
C HIS A 29 6.53 -5.09 12.57
N TYR A 30 5.96 -4.58 13.65
CA TYR A 30 6.59 -4.47 14.96
C TYR A 30 6.00 -5.46 15.96
N ALA A 31 5.54 -6.63 15.51
CA ALA A 31 4.72 -7.55 16.32
C ALA A 31 5.33 -7.93 17.68
N GLU A 32 6.66 -8.01 17.79
CA GLU A 32 7.37 -8.34 19.04
C GLU A 32 7.35 -7.18 20.05
N ASP A 33 7.36 -5.94 19.58
CA ASP A 33 7.37 -4.72 20.40
C ASP A 33 6.04 -3.94 20.33
N TRP A 34 5.00 -4.55 19.75
CA TRP A 34 3.73 -3.89 19.50
C TRP A 34 2.89 -3.85 20.77
N ALA A 35 2.82 -2.68 21.40
CA ALA A 35 1.91 -2.44 22.50
C ALA A 35 0.47 -2.24 21.99
N ASP A 36 0.18 -1.10 21.37
CA ASP A 36 -1.12 -0.74 20.81
C ASP A 36 -1.00 0.51 19.92
N TRP A 37 -2.11 0.85 19.24
CA TRP A 37 -2.20 2.06 18.40
C TRP A 37 -1.97 3.37 19.17
N PRO A 38 -2.51 3.58 20.38
CA PRO A 38 -2.21 4.75 21.19
C PRO A 38 -0.73 4.92 21.53
N ASN A 39 0.01 3.86 21.89
CA ASN A 39 1.46 3.93 22.10
C ASN A 39 2.20 4.25 20.80
N PHE A 40 1.83 3.59 19.70
CA PHE A 40 2.46 3.80 18.40
C PHE A 40 2.28 5.23 17.87
N LEU A 41 1.10 5.82 18.07
CA LEU A 41 0.78 7.20 17.66
C LEU A 41 1.10 8.24 18.75
N ARG A 42 1.47 7.81 19.97
CA ARG A 42 1.57 8.65 21.19
C ARG A 42 0.32 9.48 21.47
N ASN A 43 -0.84 8.83 21.39
CA ASN A 43 -2.09 9.44 21.82
C ASN A 43 -2.28 9.29 23.33
N GLU A 44 -2.99 10.24 23.96
CA GLU A 44 -3.56 10.01 25.29
C GLU A 44 -4.47 8.77 25.24
N ARG A 45 -4.37 7.90 26.25
CA ARG A 45 -5.18 6.68 26.33
C ARG A 45 -6.67 7.04 26.26
N PRO A 46 -7.51 6.24 25.57
CA PRO A 46 -8.95 6.47 25.57
C PRO A 46 -9.45 6.56 27.00
N ILE A 47 -10.10 7.66 27.35
CA ILE A 47 -10.68 7.86 28.69
C ILE A 47 -11.71 6.73 28.90
N GLU A 48 -11.44 5.86 29.87
CA GLU A 48 -12.36 4.78 30.23
C GLU A 48 -13.72 5.36 30.61
N LYS A 49 -14.76 4.83 29.98
CA LYS A 49 -16.14 5.22 30.25
C LYS A 49 -16.59 4.68 31.61
N TYR A 50 -17.63 5.27 32.19
CA TYR A 50 -18.21 4.77 33.43
C TYR A 50 -18.59 3.29 33.29
N ALA A 51 -18.17 2.48 34.26
CA ALA A 51 -18.30 1.02 34.19
C ALA A 51 -19.74 0.58 34.44
N THR A 52 -20.49 1.34 35.23
CA THR A 52 -21.86 1.02 35.62
C THR A 52 -22.86 2.06 35.14
N LEU A 53 -24.11 1.62 34.93
CA LEU A 53 -25.24 2.50 34.63
C LEU A 53 -25.45 3.55 35.73
N ALA A 54 -25.29 3.16 37.00
CA ALA A 54 -25.45 4.04 38.15
C ALA A 54 -24.47 5.22 38.12
N GLU A 55 -23.17 4.95 37.91
CA GLU A 55 -22.15 6.00 37.83
C GLU A 55 -22.39 6.95 36.65
N ALA A 56 -22.77 6.41 35.49
CA ALA A 56 -23.09 7.21 34.30
C ALA A 56 -24.36 8.04 34.51
N SER A 57 -25.38 7.48 35.15
CA SER A 57 -26.64 8.16 35.47
C SER A 57 -26.40 9.30 36.46
N GLU A 58 -25.66 9.07 37.54
CA GLU A 58 -25.28 10.12 38.50
C GLU A 58 -24.49 11.25 37.82
N ALA A 59 -23.57 10.92 36.91
CA ALA A 59 -22.82 11.92 36.16
C ALA A 59 -23.70 12.73 35.21
N ALA A 60 -24.61 12.07 34.47
CA ALA A 60 -25.57 12.73 33.59
C ALA A 60 -26.52 13.65 34.37
N GLN A 61 -27.02 13.20 35.53
CA GLN A 61 -27.87 13.97 36.44
C GLN A 61 -27.12 15.17 37.05
N ARG A 62 -25.86 14.98 37.44
CA ARG A 62 -24.99 16.04 37.99
C ARG A 62 -24.68 17.14 36.97
N LEU A 63 -24.57 16.77 35.69
CA LEU A 63 -24.44 17.72 34.58
C LEU A 63 -25.77 18.41 34.21
N GLY A 64 -26.88 17.96 34.79
CA GLY A 64 -28.18 18.60 34.67
C GLY A 64 -28.96 18.24 33.40
N PHE A 65 -28.59 17.17 32.69
CA PHE A 65 -29.33 16.73 31.51
C PHE A 65 -30.75 16.28 31.90
N LYS A 66 -31.77 16.84 31.23
CA LYS A 66 -33.19 16.53 31.44
C LYS A 66 -33.82 15.83 30.26
N THR A 67 -33.22 15.95 29.07
CA THR A 67 -33.71 15.29 27.86
C THR A 67 -32.65 14.46 27.17
N ARG A 68 -33.09 13.50 26.34
CA ARG A 68 -32.22 12.72 25.45
C ARG A 68 -31.39 13.62 24.53
N THR A 69 -32.01 14.68 24.01
CA THR A 69 -31.35 15.62 23.09
C THR A 69 -30.22 16.36 23.79
N GLU A 70 -30.48 16.92 24.98
CA GLU A 70 -29.45 17.59 25.79
C GLU A 70 -28.28 16.65 26.12
N TYR A 71 -28.56 15.39 26.46
CA TYR A 71 -27.52 14.40 26.65
C TYR A 71 -26.67 14.23 25.39
N PHE A 72 -27.28 14.03 24.21
CA PHE A 72 -26.51 13.82 22.97
C PHE A 72 -25.69 15.05 22.55
N ASP A 73 -26.24 16.23 22.75
CA ASP A 73 -25.56 17.48 22.38
C ASP A 73 -24.36 17.75 23.29
N ASP A 74 -24.44 17.37 24.56
CA ASP A 74 -23.50 17.83 25.59
C ASP A 74 -22.83 16.74 26.45
N TYR A 75 -23.07 15.44 26.23
CA TYR A 75 -22.46 14.37 27.06
C TYR A 75 -20.93 14.45 27.12
N GLN A 76 -20.29 15.02 26.10
CA GLN A 76 -18.85 15.20 26.03
C GLN A 76 -18.30 16.13 27.13
N LYS A 77 -19.16 16.90 27.82
CA LYS A 77 -18.80 17.68 29.02
C LYS A 77 -18.23 16.80 30.13
N ASP A 78 -18.61 15.53 30.19
CA ASP A 78 -17.89 14.50 30.94
C ASP A 78 -17.36 13.43 29.97
N PRO A 79 -16.05 13.41 29.69
CA PRO A 79 -15.45 12.46 28.76
C PRO A 79 -15.65 10.98 29.12
N LYS A 80 -16.07 10.65 30.35
CA LYS A 80 -16.39 9.28 30.77
C LYS A 80 -17.83 8.85 30.43
N LEU A 81 -18.70 9.78 30.03
CA LEU A 81 -20.04 9.42 29.57
C LEU A 81 -19.98 8.74 28.18
N PRO A 82 -20.68 7.61 27.97
CA PRO A 82 -20.76 6.97 26.67
C PRO A 82 -21.70 7.73 25.73
N SER A 83 -21.43 7.71 24.42
CA SER A 83 -22.31 8.34 23.44
C SER A 83 -23.68 7.65 23.36
N ASN A 84 -23.75 6.34 23.62
CA ASN A 84 -24.98 5.55 23.56
C ASN A 84 -25.17 4.74 24.85
N PRO A 85 -25.61 5.38 25.96
CA PRO A 85 -25.70 4.71 27.26
C PRO A 85 -26.68 3.52 27.25
N HIS A 86 -27.78 3.60 26.50
CA HIS A 86 -28.73 2.49 26.30
C HIS A 86 -28.13 1.23 25.65
N ARG A 87 -27.06 1.37 24.87
CA ARG A 87 -26.32 0.22 24.32
C ARG A 87 -25.20 -0.21 25.25
N SER A 88 -24.50 0.75 25.85
CA SER A 88 -23.40 0.49 26.78
C SER A 88 -23.84 -0.26 28.04
N TYR A 89 -25.07 -0.02 28.49
CA TYR A 89 -25.65 -0.59 29.70
C TYR A 89 -26.88 -1.44 29.43
N ALA A 90 -26.97 -2.08 28.26
CA ALA A 90 -28.17 -2.77 27.80
C ALA A 90 -28.75 -3.81 28.79
N GLY A 91 -27.91 -4.39 29.67
CA GLY A 91 -28.35 -5.34 30.70
C GLY A 91 -29.15 -4.71 31.85
N ASP A 92 -28.87 -3.43 32.18
CA ASP A 92 -29.46 -2.72 33.32
C ASP A 92 -30.26 -1.48 32.86
N TRP A 93 -30.46 -1.31 31.55
CA TRP A 93 -31.12 -0.15 30.96
C TRP A 93 -32.64 -0.29 31.00
N ASP A 94 -33.31 0.63 31.70
CA ASP A 94 -34.78 0.77 31.66
C ASP A 94 -35.18 1.78 30.57
N ASP A 95 -35.12 3.08 30.89
CA ASP A 95 -35.43 4.15 29.95
C ASP A 95 -34.62 5.44 30.23
N TRP A 96 -34.81 6.43 29.36
CA TRP A 96 -34.16 7.74 29.50
C TRP A 96 -34.61 8.51 30.74
N TYR A 97 -35.86 8.33 31.18
CA TYR A 97 -36.39 9.06 32.33
C TYR A 97 -35.70 8.61 33.63
N THR A 98 -35.53 7.29 33.78
CA THR A 98 -34.80 6.65 34.87
C THR A 98 -33.33 7.03 34.84
N PHE A 99 -32.70 7.01 33.66
CA PHE A 99 -31.28 7.36 33.50
C PHE A 99 -30.99 8.85 33.79
N LEU A 100 -31.88 9.76 33.42
CA LEU A 100 -31.72 11.21 33.65
C LEU A 100 -32.33 11.69 34.96
N GLY A 101 -32.92 10.80 35.77
CA GLY A 101 -33.56 11.14 37.04
C GLY A 101 -34.70 12.14 36.88
N VAL A 102 -35.49 12.02 35.81
CA VAL A 102 -36.65 12.88 35.53
C VAL A 102 -37.94 12.08 35.63
N GLU A 103 -39.00 12.73 36.10
CA GLU A 103 -40.30 12.10 36.28
C GLU A 103 -40.92 11.74 34.91
N ARG A 104 -41.49 10.54 34.81
CA ARG A 104 -42.18 10.08 33.59
C ARG A 104 -43.43 10.95 33.37
N PRO A 105 -43.61 11.58 32.19
CA PRO A 105 -44.83 12.32 31.90
C PRO A 105 -46.04 11.39 31.92
N GLU A 106 -47.02 11.68 32.78
CA GLU A 106 -48.32 10.99 32.76
C GLU A 106 -49.04 11.29 31.44
N ARG A 107 -49.26 10.26 30.60
CA ARG A 107 -50.01 10.40 29.35
C ARG A 107 -51.52 10.33 29.61
N TYR A 108 -52.32 10.91 28.71
CA TYR A 108 -53.78 10.69 28.76
C TYR A 108 -54.09 9.20 28.58
N ALA A 109 -54.91 8.64 29.47
CA ALA A 109 -55.22 7.21 29.46
C ALA A 109 -56.17 6.84 28.31
N ALA A 110 -57.10 7.73 27.99
CA ALA A 110 -58.08 7.51 26.92
C ALA A 110 -57.75 8.31 25.66
N LEU A 111 -57.97 7.69 24.48
CA LEU A 111 -57.82 8.36 23.17
C LEU A 111 -58.67 9.63 23.07
N ALA A 112 -59.89 9.59 23.61
CA ALA A 112 -60.81 10.72 23.58
C ALA A 112 -60.24 11.95 24.30
N GLU A 113 -59.63 11.76 25.47
CA GLU A 113 -59.02 12.85 26.24
C GLU A 113 -57.80 13.45 25.51
N ALA A 114 -56.99 12.61 24.88
CA ALA A 114 -55.87 13.04 24.05
C ALA A 114 -56.34 13.76 22.78
N SER A 115 -57.40 13.28 22.15
CA SER A 115 -58.00 13.89 20.95
C SER A 115 -58.57 15.27 21.29
N GLU A 116 -59.31 15.40 22.38
CA GLU A 116 -59.81 16.70 22.84
C GLU A 116 -58.69 17.67 23.17
N ALA A 117 -57.60 17.19 23.79
CA ALA A 117 -56.42 18.02 24.07
C ALA A 117 -55.73 18.48 22.77
N ALA A 118 -55.52 17.57 21.80
CA ALA A 118 -54.95 17.90 20.50
C ALA A 118 -55.81 18.90 19.71
N GLN A 119 -57.14 18.73 19.73
CA GLN A 119 -58.09 19.64 19.11
C GLN A 119 -58.13 21.00 19.82
N ARG A 120 -58.02 21.03 21.16
CA ARG A 120 -57.98 22.26 21.97
C ARG A 120 -56.71 23.07 21.72
N LEU A 121 -55.59 22.40 21.44
CA LEU A 121 -54.34 23.03 21.00
C LEU A 121 -54.39 23.48 19.52
N GLY A 122 -55.44 23.09 18.79
CA GLY A 122 -55.72 23.60 17.45
C GLY A 122 -55.02 22.85 16.31
N PHE A 123 -54.42 21.68 16.56
CA PHE A 123 -53.79 20.89 15.50
C PHE A 123 -54.82 20.44 14.45
N LYS A 124 -54.53 20.70 13.17
CA LYS A 124 -55.35 20.34 12.02
C LYS A 124 -54.70 19.30 11.11
N THR A 125 -53.38 19.18 11.18
CA THR A 125 -52.63 18.17 10.40
C THR A 125 -51.74 17.31 11.28
N GLN A 126 -51.37 16.14 10.75
CA GLN A 126 -50.38 15.26 11.39
C GLN A 126 -49.04 15.97 11.59
N THR A 127 -48.61 16.81 10.64
CA THR A 127 -47.36 17.56 10.72
C THR A 127 -47.37 18.53 11.89
N GLU A 128 -48.43 19.34 12.01
CA GLU A 128 -48.59 20.30 13.13
C GLU A 128 -48.57 19.58 14.48
N TYR A 129 -49.25 18.42 14.58
CA TYR A 129 -49.20 17.62 15.81
C TYR A 129 -47.76 17.20 16.15
N PHE A 130 -46.98 16.69 15.19
CA PHE A 130 -45.61 16.26 15.47
C PHE A 130 -44.67 17.40 15.86
N GLU A 131 -44.86 18.59 15.30
CA GLU A 131 -44.05 19.76 15.61
C GLU A 131 -44.32 20.26 17.03
N ASP A 132 -45.58 20.24 17.47
CA ASP A 132 -46.03 21.02 18.62
C ASP A 132 -46.75 20.23 19.74
N TYR A 133 -46.91 18.90 19.64
CA TYR A 133 -47.61 18.10 20.67
C TYR A 133 -47.05 18.29 22.09
N GLN A 134 -45.76 18.64 22.22
CA GLN A 134 -45.11 18.86 23.51
C GLN A 134 -45.69 20.05 24.30
N GLN A 135 -46.50 20.91 23.68
CA GLN A 135 -47.26 21.96 24.36
C GLN A 135 -48.20 21.39 25.44
N ASP A 136 -48.65 20.14 25.28
CA ASP A 136 -49.26 19.36 26.36
C ASP A 136 -48.39 18.12 26.65
N PRO A 137 -47.65 18.08 27.77
CA PRO A 137 -46.79 16.97 28.14
C PRO A 137 -47.51 15.60 28.22
N LYS A 138 -48.84 15.59 28.34
CA LYS A 138 -49.65 14.36 28.40
C LYS A 138 -49.94 13.76 27.01
N LEU A 139 -49.71 14.50 25.92
CA LEU A 139 -49.90 14.00 24.56
C LEU A 139 -48.73 13.11 24.11
N PRO A 140 -48.97 11.86 23.66
CA PRO A 140 -47.90 10.99 23.18
C PRO A 140 -47.37 11.45 21.82
N SER A 141 -46.07 11.23 21.55
CA SER A 141 -45.48 11.54 20.24
C SER A 141 -46.02 10.67 19.11
N GLN A 142 -46.52 9.47 19.43
CA GLN A 142 -47.09 8.51 18.49
C GLN A 142 -48.47 8.04 18.99
N PRO A 143 -49.52 8.86 18.85
CA PRO A 143 -50.85 8.52 19.38
C PRO A 143 -51.43 7.27 18.68
N ALA A 144 -51.14 7.06 17.40
CA ALA A 144 -51.55 5.86 16.66
C ALA A 144 -51.03 4.54 17.25
N VAL A 145 -49.85 4.58 17.87
CA VAL A 145 -49.25 3.40 18.52
C VAL A 145 -49.73 3.29 19.97
N PHE A 146 -49.82 4.42 20.67
CA PHE A 146 -50.20 4.45 22.08
C PHE A 146 -51.68 4.06 22.30
N TYR A 147 -52.56 4.46 21.39
CA TYR A 147 -54.00 4.15 21.42
C TYR A 147 -54.40 3.14 20.36
N ALA A 148 -53.53 2.19 20.02
CA ALA A 148 -53.71 1.29 18.88
C ALA A 148 -55.04 0.51 18.88
N GLU A 149 -55.63 0.21 20.05
CA GLU A 149 -56.92 -0.47 20.14
C GLU A 149 -58.11 0.40 19.72
N ASP A 150 -58.02 1.72 19.93
CA ASP A 150 -59.10 2.68 19.68
C ASP A 150 -58.81 3.61 18.48
N TRP A 151 -57.64 3.50 17.87
CA TRP A 151 -57.17 4.40 16.80
C TRP A 151 -57.83 4.10 15.45
N ASP A 152 -58.51 5.10 14.89
CA ASP A 152 -59.05 5.04 13.51
C ASP A 152 -58.07 5.70 12.52
N ASP A 153 -58.09 7.03 12.43
CA ASP A 153 -57.20 7.81 11.58
C ASP A 153 -56.90 9.20 12.17
N TRP A 154 -55.98 9.93 11.54
CA TRP A 154 -55.62 11.29 11.96
C TRP A 154 -56.79 12.29 11.85
N TYR A 155 -57.70 12.09 10.90
CA TYR A 155 -58.85 12.98 10.70
C TYR A 155 -59.82 12.88 11.88
N SER A 156 -60.06 11.66 12.36
CA SER A 156 -60.90 11.36 13.52
C SER A 156 -60.24 11.85 14.81
N PHE A 157 -58.92 11.69 14.94
CA PHE A 157 -58.16 12.16 16.10
C PHE A 157 -58.06 13.70 16.19
N LEU A 158 -57.89 14.40 15.07
CA LEU A 158 -57.75 15.86 15.01
C LEU A 158 -59.08 16.60 14.75
N GLY A 159 -60.18 15.86 14.57
CA GLY A 159 -61.50 16.41 14.29
C GLY A 159 -61.56 17.18 12.96
N THR A 160 -60.86 16.70 11.93
CA THR A 160 -60.82 17.30 10.60
C THR A 160 -61.61 16.49 9.56
N GLU A 161 -62.09 17.14 8.50
CA GLU A 161 -62.89 16.48 7.46
C GLU A 161 -62.01 15.55 6.61
N ARG A 162 -62.53 14.35 6.30
CA ARG A 162 -61.88 13.38 5.40
C ARG A 162 -61.89 13.92 3.96
N PRO A 163 -60.79 13.81 3.19
CA PRO A 163 -60.78 14.24 1.79
C PRO A 163 -61.81 13.48 0.95
N SER A 164 -62.52 14.19 0.08
CA SER A 164 -63.50 13.60 -0.86
C SER A 164 -62.86 12.58 -1.80
N GLU A 165 -63.56 11.46 -2.07
CA GLU A 165 -63.11 10.38 -2.96
C GLU A 165 -62.64 10.93 -4.32
N LYS A 166 -61.43 10.51 -4.73
CA LYS A 166 -60.82 10.87 -6.02
C LYS A 166 -61.57 10.23 -7.19
N TYR A 167 -61.39 10.75 -8.41
CA TYR A 167 -61.97 10.14 -9.61
C TYR A 167 -61.53 8.68 -9.77
N ALA A 168 -62.47 7.78 -10.06
CA ALA A 168 -62.21 6.34 -10.08
C ALA A 168 -61.40 5.91 -11.30
N THR A 169 -61.54 6.63 -12.42
CA THR A 169 -60.89 6.28 -13.69
C THR A 169 -60.02 7.42 -14.23
N VAL A 170 -58.99 7.05 -15.00
CA VAL A 170 -58.12 8.02 -15.69
C VAL A 170 -58.91 8.87 -16.68
N ALA A 171 -59.98 8.33 -17.28
CA ALA A 171 -60.84 9.04 -18.22
C ALA A 171 -61.60 10.17 -17.54
N GLU A 172 -62.24 9.91 -16.40
CA GLU A 172 -62.96 10.93 -15.62
C GLU A 172 -62.03 12.02 -15.11
N ALA A 173 -60.85 11.65 -14.62
CA ALA A 173 -59.86 12.60 -14.14
C ALA A 173 -59.24 13.42 -15.30
N SER A 174 -59.04 12.81 -16.46
CA SER A 174 -58.57 13.45 -17.70
C SER A 174 -59.59 14.49 -18.19
N GLU A 175 -60.88 14.13 -18.25
CA GLU A 175 -61.94 15.07 -18.61
C GLU A 175 -62.04 16.25 -17.63
N ALA A 176 -61.89 16.00 -16.33
CA ALA A 176 -61.87 17.05 -15.32
C ALA A 176 -60.66 17.98 -15.48
N ALA A 177 -59.46 17.43 -15.67
CA ALA A 177 -58.23 18.21 -15.90
C ALA A 177 -58.32 19.05 -17.18
N GLN A 178 -58.88 18.50 -18.26
CA GLN A 178 -59.11 19.21 -19.52
C GLN A 178 -60.18 20.30 -19.38
N ARG A 179 -61.24 20.05 -18.59
CA ARG A 179 -62.29 21.03 -18.29
C ARG A 179 -61.75 22.21 -17.49
N LEU A 180 -60.75 21.99 -16.63
CA LEU A 180 -60.00 23.05 -15.94
C LEU A 180 -59.04 23.81 -16.87
N GLY A 181 -58.85 23.35 -18.10
CA GLY A 181 -57.99 24.01 -19.09
C GLY A 181 -56.50 23.77 -18.86
N LEU A 182 -56.12 22.74 -18.10
CA LEU A 182 -54.74 22.39 -17.79
C LEU A 182 -54.09 21.78 -19.05
N LYS A 183 -53.01 22.38 -19.54
CA LYS A 183 -52.32 21.98 -20.79
C LYS A 183 -50.93 21.42 -20.55
N THR A 184 -50.34 21.66 -19.38
CA THR A 184 -49.02 21.14 -19.03
C THR A 184 -49.00 20.45 -17.67
N GLN A 185 -48.00 19.60 -17.43
CA GLN A 185 -47.79 18.98 -16.13
C GLN A 185 -47.55 20.02 -15.02
N ALA A 186 -46.86 21.12 -15.34
CA ALA A 186 -46.62 22.20 -14.38
C ALA A 186 -47.93 22.89 -13.97
N GLU A 187 -48.76 23.24 -14.95
CA GLU A 187 -50.11 23.80 -14.70
C GLU A 187 -50.96 22.83 -13.88
N TYR A 188 -50.87 21.53 -14.14
CA TYR A 188 -51.59 20.54 -13.34
C TYR A 188 -51.19 20.59 -11.86
N TYR A 189 -49.90 20.61 -11.53
CA TYR A 189 -49.47 20.66 -10.14
C TYR A 189 -49.86 21.96 -9.42
N GLU A 190 -49.90 23.08 -10.15
CA GLU A 190 -50.31 24.36 -9.58
C GLU A 190 -51.82 24.40 -9.30
N ASP A 191 -52.64 23.82 -10.19
CA ASP A 191 -54.07 24.10 -10.25
C ASP A 191 -55.00 22.88 -10.04
N TYR A 192 -54.48 21.65 -9.87
CA TYR A 192 -55.33 20.44 -9.70
C TYR A 192 -56.31 20.57 -8.52
N GLN A 193 -55.92 21.30 -7.45
CA GLN A 193 -56.74 21.49 -6.26
C GLN A 193 -58.05 22.26 -6.53
N LYS A 194 -58.16 22.94 -7.70
CA LYS A 194 -59.40 23.56 -8.15
C LYS A 194 -60.53 22.54 -8.37
N ASP A 195 -60.18 21.26 -8.56
CA ASP A 195 -61.09 20.14 -8.46
C ASP A 195 -60.61 19.17 -7.35
N PRO A 196 -61.25 19.16 -6.17
CA PRO A 196 -60.84 18.32 -5.04
C PRO A 196 -60.74 16.82 -5.33
N LYS A 197 -61.39 16.34 -6.41
CA LYS A 197 -61.37 14.92 -6.82
C LYS A 197 -60.18 14.56 -7.70
N LEU A 198 -59.40 15.53 -8.18
CA LEU A 198 -58.14 15.25 -8.89
C LEU A 198 -57.06 14.79 -7.90
N PRO A 199 -56.35 13.68 -8.18
CA PRO A 199 -55.21 13.26 -7.36
C PRO A 199 -54.01 14.18 -7.59
N ALA A 200 -53.12 14.32 -6.59
CA ALA A 200 -51.91 15.13 -6.76
C ALA A 200 -50.93 14.53 -7.78
N SER A 201 -50.91 13.20 -7.91
CA SER A 201 -50.04 12.44 -8.81
C SER A 201 -50.87 11.44 -9.62
N PRO A 202 -51.55 11.88 -10.69
CA PRO A 202 -52.45 11.04 -11.48
C PRO A 202 -51.72 9.91 -12.21
N ASP A 203 -50.44 10.11 -12.55
CA ASP A 203 -49.57 9.10 -13.17
C ASP A 203 -49.30 7.89 -12.28
N GLN A 204 -49.24 8.11 -10.96
CA GLN A 204 -49.10 7.04 -9.98
C GLN A 204 -50.46 6.46 -9.59
N PHE A 205 -51.47 7.32 -9.44
CA PHE A 205 -52.81 6.89 -8.99
C PHE A 205 -53.51 6.01 -10.04
N TYR A 206 -53.29 6.27 -11.34
CA TYR A 206 -53.83 5.49 -12.45
C TYR A 206 -52.78 4.63 -13.16
N ALA A 207 -51.75 4.16 -12.46
CA ALA A 207 -50.56 3.55 -13.07
C ALA A 207 -50.86 2.40 -14.08
N GLU A 208 -51.92 1.62 -13.87
CA GLU A 208 -52.32 0.53 -14.78
C GLU A 208 -52.85 1.04 -16.13
N ASP A 209 -53.58 2.16 -16.13
CA ASP A 209 -54.23 2.74 -17.31
C ASP A 209 -53.52 4.02 -17.82
N TRP A 210 -52.41 4.40 -17.18
CA TRP A 210 -51.70 5.63 -17.49
C TRP A 210 -50.90 5.51 -18.79
N SER A 211 -51.17 6.39 -19.75
CA SER A 211 -50.41 6.44 -21.00
C SER A 211 -49.26 7.45 -20.92
N ASN A 212 -49.59 8.73 -20.83
CA ASN A 212 -48.65 9.86 -20.70
C ASN A 212 -49.43 11.16 -20.46
N TRP A 213 -48.72 12.21 -20.04
CA TRP A 213 -49.29 13.53 -19.76
C TRP A 213 -50.04 14.16 -20.95
N TYR A 214 -49.58 13.94 -22.18
CA TYR A 214 -50.23 14.53 -23.37
C TYR A 214 -51.60 13.90 -23.63
N SER A 215 -51.71 12.57 -23.46
CA SER A 215 -52.99 11.85 -23.53
C SER A 215 -53.94 12.24 -22.40
N PHE A 216 -53.42 12.53 -21.21
CA PHE A 216 -54.21 12.90 -20.04
C PHE A 216 -54.71 14.36 -20.10
N LEU A 217 -53.90 15.29 -20.62
CA LEU A 217 -54.26 16.70 -20.73
C LEU A 217 -54.88 17.07 -22.08
N GLY A 218 -55.05 16.11 -22.99
CA GLY A 218 -55.64 16.33 -24.31
C GLY A 218 -54.79 17.25 -25.20
N THR A 219 -53.47 17.27 -25.01
CA THR A 219 -52.54 18.13 -25.78
C THR A 219 -51.79 17.34 -26.84
N GLU A 220 -51.50 18.01 -27.98
CA GLU A 220 -50.66 17.42 -29.03
C GLU A 220 -49.21 17.25 -28.52
N ARG A 221 -48.64 16.07 -28.77
CA ARG A 221 -47.26 15.77 -28.40
C ARG A 221 -46.32 16.68 -29.21
N PRO A 222 -45.37 17.39 -28.60
CA PRO A 222 -44.44 18.23 -29.34
C PRO A 222 -43.56 17.37 -30.27
N ASP A 223 -43.82 17.48 -31.57
CA ASP A 223 -43.09 16.81 -32.63
C ASP A 223 -41.61 17.23 -32.66
N GLY A 224 -40.73 16.23 -32.64
CA GLY A 224 -39.30 16.48 -32.74
C GLY A 224 -38.40 15.27 -32.59
N LYS A 225 -38.94 14.05 -32.39
CA LYS A 225 -38.16 12.80 -32.24
C LYS A 225 -38.53 11.78 -33.31
N TYR A 226 -37.64 10.82 -33.55
CA TYR A 226 -37.91 9.71 -34.47
C TYR A 226 -39.12 8.88 -34.00
N ALA A 227 -40.02 8.55 -34.92
CA ALA A 227 -41.29 7.90 -34.60
C ALA A 227 -41.11 6.43 -34.24
N THR A 228 -40.07 5.79 -34.79
CA THR A 228 -39.79 4.37 -34.56
C THR A 228 -38.38 4.14 -33.99
N LEU A 229 -38.22 3.03 -33.27
CA LEU A 229 -36.92 2.56 -32.79
C LEU A 229 -35.94 2.37 -33.94
N ALA A 230 -36.40 1.83 -35.08
CA ALA A 230 -35.57 1.55 -36.24
C ALA A 230 -34.96 2.84 -36.82
N GLU A 231 -35.76 3.89 -37.01
CA GLU A 231 -35.26 5.18 -37.49
C GLU A 231 -34.26 5.83 -36.53
N ALA A 232 -34.53 5.76 -35.22
CA ALA A 232 -33.61 6.26 -34.19
C ALA A 232 -32.31 5.44 -34.14
N SER A 233 -32.40 4.13 -34.30
CA SER A 233 -31.27 3.19 -34.34
C SER A 233 -30.38 3.48 -35.55
N GLU A 234 -30.96 3.61 -36.74
CA GLU A 234 -30.22 3.97 -37.96
C GLU A 234 -29.54 5.34 -37.85
N ALA A 235 -30.20 6.32 -37.24
CA ALA A 235 -29.62 7.63 -37.00
C ALA A 235 -28.46 7.60 -36.00
N ALA A 236 -28.61 6.87 -34.90
CA ALA A 236 -27.54 6.67 -33.90
C ALA A 236 -26.31 5.96 -34.51
N GLN A 237 -26.55 4.93 -35.31
CA GLN A 237 -25.49 4.18 -36.01
C GLN A 237 -24.80 5.02 -37.09
N ARG A 238 -25.56 5.84 -37.84
CA ARG A 238 -25.05 6.78 -38.86
C ARG A 238 -24.17 7.87 -38.24
N LEU A 239 -24.46 8.31 -37.02
CA LEU A 239 -23.62 9.23 -36.25
C LEU A 239 -22.40 8.55 -35.60
N GLY A 240 -22.30 7.22 -35.72
CA GLY A 240 -21.13 6.46 -35.32
C GLY A 240 -21.03 6.15 -33.82
N PHE A 241 -22.11 6.28 -33.05
CA PHE A 241 -22.09 5.92 -31.63
C PHE A 241 -21.89 4.41 -31.44
N LYS A 242 -20.91 4.03 -30.63
CA LYS A 242 -20.58 2.63 -30.30
C LYS A 242 -20.88 2.27 -28.85
N THR A 243 -21.10 3.24 -27.98
CA THR A 243 -21.48 2.96 -26.58
C THR A 243 -22.65 3.83 -26.15
N SER A 244 -23.35 3.41 -25.09
CA SER A 244 -24.42 4.22 -24.47
C SER A 244 -23.89 5.57 -23.96
N THR A 245 -22.63 5.61 -23.52
CA THR A 245 -21.96 6.83 -23.07
C THR A 245 -21.76 7.80 -24.22
N GLU A 246 -21.17 7.34 -25.33
CA GLU A 246 -21.00 8.15 -26.54
C GLU A 246 -22.34 8.67 -27.08
N TYR A 247 -23.38 7.83 -27.07
CA TYR A 247 -24.72 8.25 -27.42
C TYR A 247 -25.23 9.38 -26.51
N LYS A 248 -25.13 9.23 -25.18
CA LYS A 248 -25.62 10.25 -24.22
C LYS A 248 -24.87 11.57 -24.33
N GLU A 249 -23.59 11.55 -24.68
CA GLU A 249 -22.80 12.75 -24.91
C GLU A 249 -23.11 13.40 -26.26
N GLY A 250 -23.41 12.59 -27.28
CA GLY A 250 -23.49 13.03 -28.68
C GLY A 250 -24.89 13.11 -29.28
N TYR A 251 -25.96 12.58 -28.66
CA TYR A 251 -27.29 12.45 -29.28
C TYR A 251 -27.84 13.78 -29.81
N LYS A 252 -27.47 14.91 -29.18
CA LYS A 252 -27.87 16.26 -29.60
C LYS A 252 -27.37 16.65 -31.00
N GLN A 253 -26.43 15.91 -31.58
CA GLN A 253 -26.00 16.06 -32.97
C GLN A 253 -27.14 15.79 -33.95
N ASP A 254 -28.12 14.95 -33.59
CA ASP A 254 -29.39 14.82 -34.28
C ASP A 254 -30.52 15.25 -33.32
N PRO A 255 -31.16 16.42 -33.55
CA PRO A 255 -32.26 16.89 -32.71
C PRO A 255 -33.40 15.88 -32.56
N LYS A 256 -33.53 14.91 -33.49
CA LYS A 256 -34.53 13.85 -33.45
C LYS A 256 -34.18 12.64 -32.60
N LEU A 257 -32.93 12.50 -32.16
CA LEU A 257 -32.56 11.46 -31.20
C LEU A 257 -32.99 11.85 -29.78
N PRO A 258 -33.63 10.95 -29.03
CA PRO A 258 -33.96 11.22 -27.63
C PRO A 258 -32.77 11.00 -26.70
N SER A 259 -32.80 11.58 -25.50
CA SER A 259 -31.78 11.32 -24.48
C SER A 259 -31.89 9.92 -23.87
N HIS A 260 -33.11 9.38 -23.80
CA HIS A 260 -33.45 8.06 -23.26
C HIS A 260 -34.28 7.28 -24.29
N PRO A 261 -33.66 6.71 -25.34
CA PRO A 261 -34.36 5.92 -26.34
C PRO A 261 -34.99 4.65 -25.76
N ASP A 262 -34.42 4.10 -24.70
CA ASP A 262 -34.93 2.97 -23.94
C ASP A 262 -36.30 3.24 -23.30
N GLU A 263 -36.51 4.45 -22.77
CA GLU A 263 -37.80 4.84 -22.21
C GLU A 263 -38.82 5.17 -23.31
N ILE A 264 -38.39 5.88 -24.37
CA ILE A 264 -39.30 6.29 -25.46
C ILE A 264 -39.78 5.10 -26.29
N TYR A 265 -38.89 4.15 -26.56
CA TYR A 265 -39.18 2.98 -27.39
C TYR A 265 -39.37 1.71 -26.55
N GLY A 266 -39.63 1.82 -25.24
CA GLY A 266 -39.61 0.71 -24.28
C GLY A 266 -40.38 -0.55 -24.71
N LYS A 267 -41.49 -0.41 -25.45
CA LYS A 267 -42.26 -1.56 -25.99
C LYS A 267 -41.48 -2.41 -27.01
N HIS A 268 -40.50 -1.82 -27.69
CA HIS A 268 -39.69 -2.44 -28.74
C HIS A 268 -38.19 -2.47 -28.40
N TRP A 269 -37.81 -1.96 -27.22
CA TRP A 269 -36.42 -1.86 -26.80
C TRP A 269 -35.88 -3.23 -26.36
N ALA A 270 -34.83 -3.69 -27.04
CA ALA A 270 -34.11 -4.89 -26.63
C ALA A 270 -32.97 -4.55 -25.67
N ASP A 271 -31.91 -3.94 -26.20
CA ASP A 271 -30.73 -3.53 -25.46
C ASP A 271 -29.93 -2.49 -26.28
N TRP A 272 -28.94 -1.86 -25.64
CA TRP A 272 -28.06 -0.88 -26.30
C TRP A 272 -27.21 -1.49 -27.43
N TYR A 273 -26.90 -2.78 -27.40
CA TYR A 273 -26.10 -3.43 -28.44
C TYR A 273 -26.92 -3.55 -29.73
N SER A 274 -28.18 -3.95 -29.63
CA SER A 274 -29.13 -4.00 -30.74
C SER A 274 -29.40 -2.60 -31.33
N PHE A 275 -29.55 -1.58 -30.49
CA PHE A 275 -29.81 -0.21 -30.92
C PHE A 275 -28.60 0.44 -31.62
N LEU A 276 -27.38 0.21 -31.11
CA LEU A 276 -26.15 0.77 -31.68
C LEU A 276 -25.50 -0.14 -32.74
N GLY A 277 -26.12 -1.28 -33.06
CA GLY A 277 -25.62 -2.21 -34.07
C GLY A 277 -24.29 -2.87 -33.70
N ASN A 278 -24.05 -3.09 -32.40
CA ASN A 278 -22.84 -3.72 -31.89
C ASN A 278 -23.07 -5.22 -31.64
N GLU A 279 -22.00 -6.01 -31.77
CA GLU A 279 -21.99 -7.40 -31.32
C GLU A 279 -22.08 -7.46 -29.79
N ARG A 280 -22.87 -8.43 -29.28
CA ARG A 280 -23.02 -8.65 -27.83
C ARG A 280 -21.67 -9.08 -27.22
N PRO A 281 -21.35 -8.66 -25.99
CA PRO A 281 -20.18 -9.16 -25.29
C PRO A 281 -20.26 -10.68 -25.17
N ILE A 282 -19.20 -11.37 -25.57
CA ILE A 282 -19.11 -12.83 -25.45
C ILE A 282 -19.13 -13.19 -23.97
N GLU A 283 -20.15 -13.96 -23.55
CA GLU A 283 -20.26 -14.49 -22.19
C GLU A 283 -19.02 -15.32 -21.83
N LYS A 284 -18.50 -15.08 -20.62
CA LYS A 284 -17.35 -15.82 -20.09
C LYS A 284 -17.77 -17.24 -19.71
N TYR A 285 -16.80 -18.13 -19.54
CA TYR A 285 -17.07 -19.47 -19.01
C TYR A 285 -17.78 -19.38 -17.66
N ALA A 286 -18.79 -20.24 -17.46
CA ALA A 286 -19.64 -20.17 -16.27
C ALA A 286 -18.93 -20.79 -15.05
N THR A 287 -18.07 -21.77 -15.29
CA THR A 287 -17.37 -22.51 -14.23
C THR A 287 -15.86 -22.40 -14.35
N LEU A 288 -15.17 -22.48 -13.20
CA LEU A 288 -13.71 -22.56 -13.14
C LEU A 288 -13.18 -23.74 -13.96
N ALA A 289 -13.88 -24.88 -13.92
CA ALA A 289 -13.48 -26.10 -14.61
C ALA A 289 -13.45 -25.90 -16.14
N GLU A 290 -14.50 -25.34 -16.72
CA GLU A 290 -14.55 -25.06 -18.17
C GLU A 290 -13.47 -24.06 -18.59
N ALA A 291 -13.26 -23.02 -17.78
CA ALA A 291 -12.22 -22.01 -18.04
C ALA A 291 -10.80 -22.60 -17.93
N SER A 292 -10.59 -23.47 -16.94
CA SER A 292 -9.31 -24.17 -16.73
C SER A 292 -9.02 -25.12 -17.88
N GLU A 293 -9.99 -25.93 -18.32
CA GLU A 293 -9.83 -26.81 -19.49
C GLU A 293 -9.49 -26.02 -20.76
N ALA A 294 -10.16 -24.88 -20.98
CA ALA A 294 -9.85 -24.00 -22.10
C ALA A 294 -8.44 -23.39 -22.02
N ALA A 295 -8.04 -22.92 -20.83
CA ALA A 295 -6.70 -22.39 -20.59
C ALA A 295 -5.60 -23.46 -20.78
N GLN A 296 -5.83 -24.69 -20.30
CA GLN A 296 -4.93 -25.83 -20.46
C GLN A 296 -4.83 -26.27 -21.93
N ARG A 297 -5.95 -26.30 -22.65
CA ARG A 297 -5.99 -26.61 -24.09
C ARG A 297 -5.19 -25.62 -24.93
N LEU A 298 -5.13 -24.36 -24.52
CA LEU A 298 -4.30 -23.32 -25.13
C LEU A 298 -2.81 -23.42 -24.75
N GLY A 299 -2.46 -24.28 -23.79
CA GLY A 299 -1.08 -24.64 -23.47
C GLY A 299 -0.27 -23.56 -22.75
N PHE A 300 -0.92 -22.70 -21.96
CA PHE A 300 -0.22 -21.67 -21.19
C PHE A 300 0.61 -22.30 -20.06
N LYS A 301 1.91 -22.00 -20.01
CA LYS A 301 2.85 -22.57 -19.02
C LYS A 301 3.17 -21.64 -17.86
N SER A 302 2.64 -20.42 -17.89
CA SER A 302 2.82 -19.43 -16.83
C SER A 302 1.70 -18.40 -16.82
N ILE A 303 1.55 -17.72 -15.68
CA ILE A 303 0.62 -16.60 -15.51
C ILE A 303 0.86 -15.51 -16.57
N ARG A 304 2.13 -15.20 -16.86
CA ARG A 304 2.49 -14.19 -17.87
C ARG A 304 2.06 -14.60 -19.28
N GLU A 305 2.19 -15.88 -19.62
CA GLU A 305 1.72 -16.40 -20.91
C GLU A 305 0.20 -16.36 -21.02
N TYR A 306 -0.50 -16.76 -19.95
CA TYR A 306 -1.96 -16.65 -19.87
C TYR A 306 -2.41 -15.20 -20.05
N GLN A 307 -1.88 -14.25 -19.29
CA GLN A 307 -2.26 -12.83 -19.37
C GLN A 307 -2.02 -12.22 -20.76
N LYS A 308 -0.98 -12.67 -21.47
CA LYS A 308 -0.70 -12.21 -22.84
C LYS A 308 -1.61 -12.90 -23.88
N GLY A 309 -2.04 -14.13 -23.62
CA GLY A 309 -2.68 -15.00 -24.59
C GLY A 309 -4.15 -15.33 -24.35
N TYR A 310 -4.75 -14.95 -23.22
CA TYR A 310 -6.12 -15.33 -22.86
C TYR A 310 -7.13 -14.91 -23.92
N LYS A 311 -6.92 -13.77 -24.60
CA LYS A 311 -7.77 -13.27 -25.69
C LYS A 311 -7.86 -14.19 -26.91
N LYS A 312 -7.00 -15.22 -27.01
CA LYS A 312 -7.13 -16.28 -28.02
C LYS A 312 -8.44 -17.05 -27.88
N ASP A 313 -8.99 -17.10 -26.66
CA ASP A 313 -10.34 -17.54 -26.40
C ASP A 313 -11.12 -16.38 -25.75
N PRO A 314 -12.04 -15.73 -26.48
CA PRO A 314 -12.80 -14.59 -25.97
C PRO A 314 -13.64 -14.89 -24.72
N LYS A 315 -13.92 -16.16 -24.40
CA LYS A 315 -14.65 -16.58 -23.19
C LYS A 315 -13.76 -16.62 -21.95
N LEU A 316 -12.44 -16.59 -22.10
CA LEU A 316 -11.52 -16.49 -20.96
C LEU A 316 -11.54 -15.07 -20.36
N THR A 317 -11.45 -15.00 -19.04
CA THR A 317 -11.30 -13.76 -18.28
C THR A 317 -9.82 -13.44 -18.05
N VAL A 318 -9.49 -12.15 -17.90
CA VAL A 318 -8.11 -11.71 -17.60
C VAL A 318 -7.66 -12.11 -16.20
N SER A 319 -8.60 -12.12 -15.25
CA SER A 319 -8.37 -12.42 -13.83
C SER A 319 -9.32 -13.54 -13.38
N PRO A 320 -9.02 -14.81 -13.72
CA PRO A 320 -9.86 -15.94 -13.32
C PRO A 320 -9.88 -16.14 -11.80
N ASN A 321 -8.82 -15.73 -11.09
CA ASN A 321 -8.76 -15.72 -9.63
C ASN A 321 -9.79 -14.81 -8.96
N ASP A 322 -10.15 -13.70 -9.61
CA ASP A 322 -11.16 -12.78 -9.08
C ASP A 322 -12.56 -13.22 -9.52
N PHE A 323 -12.69 -13.74 -10.75
CA PHE A 323 -13.98 -14.13 -11.32
C PHE A 323 -14.53 -15.44 -10.73
N TYR A 324 -13.66 -16.38 -10.35
CA TYR A 324 -14.04 -17.67 -9.75
C TYR A 324 -13.58 -17.76 -8.28
N ALA A 325 -13.61 -16.65 -7.54
CA ALA A 325 -12.99 -16.54 -6.22
C ALA A 325 -13.43 -17.60 -5.20
N GLU A 326 -14.67 -18.09 -5.29
CA GLU A 326 -15.19 -19.14 -4.39
C GLU A 326 -14.54 -20.51 -4.61
N ASP A 327 -14.26 -20.87 -5.86
CA ASP A 327 -13.70 -22.17 -6.26
C ASP A 327 -12.19 -22.11 -6.56
N TRP A 328 -11.58 -20.93 -6.45
CA TRP A 328 -10.19 -20.70 -6.84
C TRP A 328 -9.19 -21.29 -5.84
N ASP A 329 -8.40 -22.25 -6.31
CA ASP A 329 -7.26 -22.80 -5.57
C ASP A 329 -5.98 -21.97 -5.85
N ASP A 330 -5.30 -22.24 -6.95
CA ASP A 330 -4.14 -21.49 -7.39
C ASP A 330 -3.94 -21.55 -8.91
N TRP A 331 -2.97 -20.78 -9.40
CA TRP A 331 -2.61 -20.75 -10.83
C TRP A 331 -2.04 -22.07 -11.33
N TYR A 332 -1.45 -22.90 -10.46
CA TYR A 332 -0.86 -24.17 -10.85
C TYR A 332 -1.94 -25.20 -11.17
N SER A 333 -2.95 -25.30 -10.29
CA SER A 333 -4.17 -26.07 -10.48
C SER A 333 -4.95 -25.58 -11.71
N TYR A 334 -5.12 -24.26 -11.87
CA TYR A 334 -5.87 -23.67 -12.99
C TYR A 334 -5.20 -23.90 -14.37
N LEU A 335 -3.87 -23.84 -14.45
CA LEU A 335 -3.12 -24.04 -15.70
C LEU A 335 -2.66 -25.49 -15.91
N GLY A 336 -2.95 -26.41 -14.98
CA GLY A 336 -2.51 -27.80 -15.06
C GLY A 336 -0.98 -27.96 -15.07
N ILE A 337 -0.26 -27.07 -14.37
CA ILE A 337 1.21 -27.07 -14.28
C ILE A 337 1.67 -27.61 -12.92
N GLU A 338 2.83 -28.27 -12.89
CA GLU A 338 3.38 -28.83 -11.65
C GLU A 338 3.72 -27.75 -10.61
N ARG A 339 3.39 -28.01 -9.35
CA ARG A 339 3.68 -27.12 -8.22
C ARG A 339 5.20 -27.06 -7.97
N PRO A 340 5.77 -25.89 -7.61
CA PRO A 340 7.19 -25.80 -7.25
C PRO A 340 7.50 -26.67 -6.03
N VAL A 341 8.57 -27.45 -6.08
CA VAL A 341 9.01 -28.28 -4.95
C VAL A 341 9.39 -27.38 -3.78
N LYS A 342 8.76 -27.59 -2.61
CA LYS A 342 9.06 -26.86 -1.37
C LYS A 342 10.51 -27.11 -0.95
N ARG A 343 11.30 -26.04 -0.82
CA ARG A 343 12.71 -26.08 -0.38
C ARG A 343 12.84 -26.54 1.08
N TYR A 344 14.02 -26.97 1.50
CA TYR A 344 14.31 -27.27 2.91
C TYR A 344 14.11 -26.02 3.78
N ALA A 345 13.54 -26.19 4.97
CA ALA A 345 13.17 -25.07 5.83
C ALA A 345 14.36 -24.56 6.65
N THR A 346 15.29 -25.45 6.99
CA THR A 346 16.43 -25.14 7.84
C THR A 346 17.76 -25.42 7.15
N VAL A 347 18.81 -24.71 7.59
CA VAL A 347 20.18 -24.95 7.12
C VAL A 347 20.65 -26.38 7.44
N ALA A 348 20.18 -26.96 8.55
CA ALA A 348 20.52 -28.31 8.98
C ALA A 348 19.98 -29.36 8.01
N GLU A 349 18.70 -29.29 7.66
CA GLU A 349 18.07 -30.20 6.69
C GLU A 349 18.74 -30.12 5.30
N ALA A 350 19.01 -28.89 4.84
CA ALA A 350 19.71 -28.66 3.57
C ALA A 350 21.16 -29.16 3.62
N SER A 351 21.83 -29.01 4.76
CA SER A 351 23.20 -29.48 4.99
C SER A 351 23.27 -31.00 4.96
N GLU A 352 22.35 -31.71 5.64
CA GLU A 352 22.27 -33.17 5.59
C GLU A 352 22.04 -33.70 4.17
N ALA A 353 21.14 -33.06 3.42
CA ALA A 353 20.89 -33.42 2.02
C ALA A 353 22.13 -33.18 1.14
N ALA A 354 22.80 -32.04 1.31
CA ALA A 354 24.04 -31.72 0.58
C ALA A 354 25.18 -32.70 0.91
N GLN A 355 25.32 -33.09 2.18
CA GLN A 355 26.31 -34.07 2.64
C GLN A 355 26.00 -35.48 2.12
N ARG A 356 24.72 -35.88 2.12
CA ARG A 356 24.27 -37.17 1.57
C ARG A 356 24.57 -37.31 0.07
N LEU A 357 24.48 -36.19 -0.66
CA LEU A 357 24.85 -36.11 -2.08
C LEU A 357 26.37 -36.07 -2.30
N GLY A 358 27.17 -35.98 -1.22
CA GLY A 358 28.62 -36.12 -1.25
C GLY A 358 29.38 -34.89 -1.75
N PHE A 359 28.79 -33.70 -1.72
CA PHE A 359 29.46 -32.47 -2.16
C PHE A 359 30.60 -32.10 -1.20
N LYS A 360 31.80 -31.89 -1.73
CA LYS A 360 32.99 -31.55 -0.92
C LYS A 360 33.43 -30.10 -1.03
N SER A 361 32.83 -29.32 -1.93
CA SER A 361 33.09 -27.89 -2.06
C SER A 361 31.85 -27.13 -2.52
N GLY A 362 31.80 -25.82 -2.28
CA GLY A 362 30.72 -24.97 -2.79
C GLY A 362 30.62 -24.99 -4.32
N VAL A 363 31.73 -25.22 -5.03
CA VAL A 363 31.75 -25.36 -6.50
C VAL A 363 31.08 -26.65 -6.95
N GLU A 364 31.33 -27.76 -6.26
CA GLU A 364 30.66 -29.03 -6.54
C GLU A 364 29.17 -28.97 -6.21
N TYR A 365 28.83 -28.34 -5.08
CA TYR A 365 27.44 -28.07 -4.70
C TYR A 365 26.74 -27.25 -5.78
N PHE A 366 27.30 -26.12 -6.21
CA PHE A 366 26.68 -25.26 -7.22
C PHE A 366 26.45 -25.97 -8.57
N ARG A 367 27.32 -26.90 -8.95
CA ARG A 367 27.17 -27.70 -10.18
C ARG A 367 26.19 -28.87 -10.04
N GLY A 368 25.83 -29.25 -8.81
CA GLY A 368 25.11 -30.50 -8.54
C GLY A 368 23.87 -30.36 -7.68
N TYR A 369 23.56 -29.18 -7.14
CA TYR A 369 22.45 -28.98 -6.19
C TYR A 369 21.11 -29.42 -6.77
N GLU A 370 20.91 -29.29 -8.09
CA GLU A 370 19.70 -29.71 -8.81
C GLU A 370 19.40 -31.21 -8.74
N LYS A 371 20.38 -32.03 -8.31
CA LYS A 371 20.17 -33.45 -8.01
C LYS A 371 19.15 -33.66 -6.89
N ASP A 372 18.95 -32.68 -6.02
CA ASP A 372 17.84 -32.61 -5.09
C ASP A 372 17.05 -31.31 -5.34
N PRO A 373 15.83 -31.39 -5.91
CA PRO A 373 15.00 -30.22 -6.19
C PRO A 373 14.68 -29.34 -4.98
N LYS A 374 14.88 -29.81 -3.75
CA LYS A 374 14.68 -29.03 -2.52
C LYS A 374 15.89 -28.16 -2.14
N LEU A 375 17.07 -28.42 -2.70
CA LEU A 375 18.28 -27.63 -2.47
C LEU A 375 18.23 -26.32 -3.26
N VAL A 376 18.73 -25.24 -2.65
CA VAL A 376 18.82 -23.91 -3.27
C VAL A 376 20.22 -23.69 -3.85
N SER A 377 20.35 -22.89 -4.90
CA SER A 377 21.65 -22.62 -5.54
C SER A 377 22.61 -21.82 -4.66
N THR A 378 22.08 -20.93 -3.81
CA THR A 378 22.82 -20.06 -2.90
C THR A 378 22.40 -20.24 -1.44
N PRO A 379 22.73 -21.39 -0.81
CA PRO A 379 22.29 -21.71 0.56
C PRO A 379 22.83 -20.70 1.59
N ASN A 380 23.99 -20.11 1.33
CA ASN A 380 24.58 -19.07 2.17
C ASN A 380 23.80 -17.74 2.20
N GLN A 381 22.95 -17.49 1.20
CA GLN A 381 22.07 -16.33 1.17
C GLN A 381 20.67 -16.69 1.66
N PHE A 382 20.20 -17.89 1.31
CA PHE A 382 18.87 -18.35 1.70
C PHE A 382 18.75 -18.62 3.20
N TYR A 383 19.82 -19.11 3.85
CA TYR A 383 19.87 -19.36 5.29
C TYR A 383 20.78 -18.34 6.02
N ALA A 384 20.80 -17.08 5.58
CA ALA A 384 21.81 -16.10 6.03
C ALA A 384 21.91 -15.94 7.55
N GLU A 385 20.80 -16.05 8.28
CA GLU A 385 20.76 -15.92 9.75
C GLU A 385 21.48 -17.07 10.47
N ASP A 386 21.34 -18.30 9.97
CA ASP A 386 21.91 -19.52 10.56
C ASP A 386 23.18 -20.01 9.82
N TRP A 387 23.69 -19.23 8.87
CA TRP A 387 24.79 -19.65 8.01
C TRP A 387 26.16 -19.45 8.67
N ILE A 388 26.82 -20.55 9.01
CA ILE A 388 28.16 -20.52 9.61
C ILE A 388 29.26 -20.45 8.54
N SER A 389 29.38 -21.48 7.70
CA SER A 389 30.37 -21.52 6.62
C SER A 389 30.14 -22.69 5.67
N TRP A 390 30.72 -22.61 4.45
CA TRP A 390 30.71 -23.73 3.50
C TRP A 390 31.29 -25.04 4.07
N PRO A 391 32.42 -25.02 4.82
CA PRO A 391 32.92 -26.24 5.44
C PRO A 391 31.99 -26.86 6.47
N HIS A 392 31.31 -26.03 7.24
CA HIS A 392 30.31 -26.47 8.21
C HIS A 392 29.09 -27.08 7.49
N PHE A 393 28.55 -26.37 6.48
CA PHE A 393 27.41 -26.82 5.68
C PHE A 393 27.66 -28.11 4.89
N LEU A 394 28.89 -28.35 4.45
CA LEU A 394 29.26 -29.55 3.68
C LEU A 394 29.90 -30.66 4.53
N GLY A 395 29.92 -30.51 5.86
CA GLY A 395 30.48 -31.51 6.77
C GLY A 395 31.97 -31.80 6.55
N ASN A 396 32.71 -30.85 5.97
CA ASN A 396 34.16 -30.96 5.69
C ASN A 396 35.01 -30.06 6.61
N GLU A 397 34.42 -29.59 7.70
CA GLU A 397 35.11 -28.87 8.76
C GLU A 397 36.25 -29.73 9.34
N ASN A 398 37.49 -29.27 9.12
CA ASN A 398 38.68 -29.97 9.59
C ASN A 398 38.64 -30.08 11.13
N ALA A 399 38.87 -31.28 11.68
CA ALA A 399 38.89 -31.53 13.13
C ALA A 399 39.80 -30.55 13.90
N ILE A 400 40.92 -30.15 13.28
CA ILE A 400 41.85 -29.17 13.85
C ILE A 400 41.22 -27.77 13.95
N ASN A 401 40.37 -27.38 12.99
CA ASN A 401 39.67 -26.10 13.05
C ASN A 401 38.59 -26.12 14.14
N ARG A 402 37.87 -27.24 14.28
CA ARG A 402 36.86 -27.43 15.33
C ARG A 402 37.49 -27.42 16.74
N GLU A 403 38.68 -27.98 16.89
CA GLU A 403 39.44 -27.95 18.14
C GLU A 403 39.95 -26.53 18.45
N LEU A 404 40.47 -25.80 17.46
CA LEU A 404 40.95 -24.42 17.64
C LEU A 404 39.83 -23.44 17.98
N THR A 405 38.66 -23.55 17.35
CA THR A 405 37.51 -22.72 17.69
C THR A 405 36.93 -23.05 19.07
N SER A 406 37.04 -24.31 19.51
CA SER A 406 36.68 -24.69 20.88
C SER A 406 37.70 -24.21 21.92
N LYS A 407 38.99 -24.09 21.54
CA LYS A 407 40.07 -23.70 22.46
C LYS A 407 40.20 -22.19 22.61
N TYR A 408 39.87 -21.43 21.57
CA TYR A 408 39.93 -19.96 21.53
C TYR A 408 38.60 -19.34 21.05
N PRO A 409 37.49 -19.52 21.80
CA PRO A 409 36.18 -19.01 21.40
C PRO A 409 36.11 -17.49 21.25
N GLU A 410 36.73 -16.70 22.15
CA GLU A 410 36.64 -15.24 22.09
C GLU A 410 37.48 -14.67 20.94
N PHE A 411 38.66 -15.25 20.69
CA PHE A 411 39.48 -14.89 19.55
C PHE A 411 38.82 -15.28 18.22
N TRP A 412 38.14 -16.43 18.19
CA TRP A 412 37.38 -16.85 17.01
C TRP A 412 36.20 -15.92 16.71
N LYS A 413 35.45 -15.53 17.74
CA LYS A 413 34.35 -14.56 17.63
C LYS A 413 34.85 -13.21 17.08
N ALA A 414 35.98 -12.72 17.58
CA ALA A 414 36.61 -11.50 17.06
C ALA A 414 36.97 -11.62 15.56
N ILE A 415 37.49 -12.77 15.12
CA ILE A 415 37.75 -13.04 13.70
C ILE A 415 36.44 -12.99 12.90
N GLN A 416 35.36 -13.62 13.38
CA GLN A 416 34.07 -13.61 12.66
C GLN A 416 33.53 -12.19 12.48
N CYS A 417 33.45 -11.41 13.56
CA CYS A 417 32.97 -10.03 13.52
C CYS A 417 33.78 -9.16 12.53
N TYR A 418 35.11 -9.25 12.56
CA TYR A 418 35.96 -8.50 11.63
C TYR A 418 35.78 -8.92 10.17
N VAL A 419 35.64 -10.22 9.93
CA VAL A 419 35.56 -10.75 8.57
C VAL A 419 34.19 -10.45 7.95
N GLU A 420 33.12 -10.59 8.73
CA GLU A 420 31.73 -10.35 8.30
C GLU A 420 31.44 -8.87 8.03
N ALA A 421 32.06 -7.96 8.80
CA ALA A 421 31.94 -6.52 8.60
C ALA A 421 32.62 -5.99 7.32
N GLY A 422 33.36 -6.82 6.57
CA GLY A 422 34.12 -6.37 5.40
C GLY A 422 34.02 -7.28 4.16
N THR A 423 34.68 -6.86 3.08
CA THR A 423 34.73 -7.63 1.82
C THR A 423 35.90 -8.62 1.80
N GLY A 424 35.82 -9.65 0.94
CA GLY A 424 36.90 -10.64 0.76
C GLY A 424 36.97 -11.71 1.86
N GLN A 425 35.80 -12.16 2.34
CA GLN A 425 35.66 -13.00 3.54
C GLN A 425 36.51 -14.27 3.49
N SER A 426 36.49 -14.99 2.37
CA SER A 426 37.25 -16.24 2.20
C SER A 426 38.77 -16.05 2.40
N ASN A 427 39.34 -14.98 1.85
CA ASN A 427 40.76 -14.68 1.98
C ASN A 427 41.13 -14.26 3.41
N LYS A 428 40.30 -13.43 4.05
CA LYS A 428 40.53 -13.00 5.44
C LYS A 428 40.43 -14.18 6.41
N TYR A 429 39.40 -15.03 6.27
CA TYR A 429 39.28 -16.26 7.06
C TYR A 429 40.50 -17.15 6.92
N SER A 430 41.03 -17.33 5.70
CA SER A 430 42.24 -18.13 5.47
C SER A 430 43.46 -17.60 6.21
N HIS A 431 43.71 -16.29 6.15
CA HIS A 431 44.86 -15.67 6.82
C HIS A 431 44.73 -15.65 8.34
N LEU A 432 43.56 -15.31 8.87
CA LEU A 432 43.33 -15.20 10.32
C LEU A 432 43.23 -16.57 11.00
N ARG A 433 42.71 -17.60 10.32
CA ARG A 433 42.82 -19.00 10.79
C ARG A 433 44.28 -19.45 10.89
N ALA A 434 45.11 -19.07 9.92
CA ALA A 434 46.54 -19.39 9.96
C ALA A 434 47.24 -18.67 11.13
N LEU A 435 46.87 -17.43 11.42
CA LEU A 435 47.36 -16.70 12.60
C LEU A 435 46.96 -17.41 13.91
N LEU A 436 45.69 -17.77 14.06
CA LEU A 436 45.19 -18.48 15.23
C LEU A 436 45.94 -19.81 15.43
N ARG A 437 46.13 -20.59 14.36
CA ARG A 437 46.78 -21.90 14.42
C ARG A 437 48.30 -21.85 14.64
N PHE A 438 49.00 -21.02 13.88
CA PHE A 438 50.47 -21.11 13.79
C PHE A 438 51.19 -20.08 14.66
N TYR A 439 50.48 -19.09 15.18
CA TYR A 439 51.02 -18.08 16.08
C TYR A 439 50.38 -18.16 17.48
N VAL A 440 49.07 -17.95 17.58
CA VAL A 440 48.35 -17.89 18.88
C VAL A 440 48.43 -19.24 19.59
N ASP A 441 48.03 -20.32 18.91
CA ASP A 441 48.01 -21.65 19.51
C ASP A 441 49.41 -22.20 19.80
N LYS A 442 50.36 -21.95 18.89
CA LYS A 442 51.75 -22.38 19.04
C LYS A 442 52.45 -21.73 20.24
N LEU A 443 52.09 -20.50 20.57
CA LEU A 443 52.62 -19.77 21.72
C LEU A 443 51.78 -19.96 22.99
N GLY A 444 50.61 -20.59 22.90
CA GLY A 444 49.69 -20.78 24.01
C GLY A 444 49.22 -19.45 24.61
N LEU A 445 48.92 -18.47 23.76
CA LEU A 445 48.46 -17.15 24.22
C LEU A 445 47.06 -17.25 24.86
N VAL A 446 46.74 -16.28 25.71
CA VAL A 446 45.42 -16.16 26.32
C VAL A 446 44.34 -15.93 25.25
N ASP A 447 43.16 -16.54 25.44
CA ASP A 447 41.98 -16.30 24.61
C ASP A 447 41.32 -14.95 24.92
N ASP A 448 42.09 -13.88 24.76
CA ASP A 448 41.65 -12.50 24.92
C ASP A 448 42.32 -11.66 23.81
N PRO A 449 41.55 -11.26 22.77
CA PRO A 449 42.06 -10.47 21.66
C PRO A 449 42.74 -9.17 22.11
N GLY A 450 42.18 -8.48 23.11
CA GLY A 450 42.68 -7.20 23.60
C GLY A 450 43.95 -7.37 24.43
N ALA A 451 43.99 -8.34 25.33
CA ALA A 451 45.16 -8.62 26.17
C ALA A 451 46.42 -8.90 25.34
N MET A 452 46.30 -9.59 24.22
CA MET A 452 47.45 -9.85 23.32
C MET A 452 48.10 -8.57 22.78
N LEU A 453 47.35 -7.45 22.73
CA LEU A 453 47.85 -6.15 22.27
C LEU A 453 48.30 -5.24 23.41
N SER A 454 48.23 -5.71 24.66
CA SER A 454 48.79 -5.01 25.82
C SER A 454 50.29 -4.88 25.69
N ARG A 455 50.82 -3.71 26.06
CA ARG A 455 52.26 -3.44 26.13
C ARG A 455 52.97 -4.28 27.18
N ASP A 456 52.23 -4.80 28.16
CA ASP A 456 52.74 -5.62 29.27
C ASP A 456 53.02 -7.06 28.84
N ILE A 457 52.43 -7.51 27.72
CA ILE A 457 52.69 -8.83 27.14
C ILE A 457 53.74 -8.69 26.03
N PRO A 458 54.93 -9.32 26.17
CA PRO A 458 55.97 -9.25 25.14
C PRO A 458 55.52 -9.90 23.83
N PHE A 459 55.57 -9.14 22.73
CA PHE A 459 55.29 -9.67 21.41
C PHE A 459 56.46 -10.53 20.92
N ASN A 460 56.21 -11.80 20.61
CA ASN A 460 57.27 -12.69 20.12
C ASN A 460 57.54 -12.43 18.63
N GLU A 461 58.49 -11.54 18.37
CA GLU A 461 58.91 -11.10 17.03
C GLU A 461 59.38 -12.27 16.17
N ARG A 462 60.29 -13.09 16.70
CA ARG A 462 60.88 -14.23 16.00
C ARG A 462 59.83 -15.28 15.60
N ALA A 463 58.85 -15.53 16.47
CA ALA A 463 57.75 -16.43 16.15
C ALA A 463 56.86 -15.89 15.03
N TYR A 464 56.63 -14.57 15.00
CA TYR A 464 55.82 -13.93 13.98
C TYR A 464 56.55 -13.88 12.62
N GLU A 465 57.84 -13.55 12.61
CA GLU A 465 58.68 -13.64 11.41
C GLU A 465 58.69 -15.04 10.82
N ASN A 466 58.86 -16.06 11.66
CA ASN A 466 58.82 -17.45 11.22
C ASN A 466 57.44 -17.83 10.65
N PHE A 467 56.35 -17.33 11.25
CA PHE A 467 54.99 -17.52 10.74
C PHE A 467 54.79 -16.92 9.35
N ILE A 468 55.28 -15.70 9.11
CA ILE A 468 55.21 -15.06 7.80
C ILE A 468 56.14 -15.76 6.79
N ASN A 469 57.37 -16.05 7.18
CA ASN A 469 58.37 -16.66 6.30
C ASN A 469 58.05 -18.11 5.91
N ALA A 470 57.31 -18.85 6.75
CA ALA A 470 56.80 -20.19 6.42
C ALA A 470 55.68 -20.18 5.35
N THR A 471 55.23 -19.00 4.92
CA THR A 471 54.19 -18.83 3.89
C THR A 471 54.82 -18.68 2.50
N ALA A 472 54.15 -19.14 1.44
CA ALA A 472 54.58 -18.89 0.06
C ALA A 472 54.73 -17.38 -0.25
N ASP A 473 55.74 -17.00 -1.03
CA ASP A 473 56.09 -15.60 -1.32
C ASP A 473 54.93 -14.77 -1.89
N THR A 474 54.07 -15.39 -2.71
CA THR A 474 52.87 -14.76 -3.29
C THR A 474 51.82 -14.35 -2.25
N VAL A 475 51.87 -14.93 -1.05
CA VAL A 475 50.86 -14.78 0.00
C VAL A 475 51.39 -14.01 1.22
N LYS A 476 52.72 -13.90 1.41
CA LYS A 476 53.35 -13.23 2.57
C LYS A 476 52.81 -11.83 2.82
N LYS A 477 52.75 -11.00 1.76
CA LYS A 477 52.27 -9.61 1.83
C LYS A 477 50.79 -9.52 2.20
N SER A 478 49.95 -10.34 1.56
CA SER A 478 48.51 -10.40 1.85
C SER A 478 48.24 -10.87 3.29
N ARG A 479 48.98 -11.88 3.75
CA ARG A 479 48.87 -12.41 5.12
C ARG A 479 49.27 -11.38 6.17
N HIS A 480 50.41 -10.71 5.99
CA HIS A 480 50.86 -9.66 6.90
C HIS A 480 49.86 -8.50 6.96
N ASN A 481 49.35 -8.04 5.80
CA ASN A 481 48.34 -6.98 5.74
C ASN A 481 47.04 -7.39 6.47
N ALA A 482 46.56 -8.61 6.26
CA ALA A 482 45.36 -9.10 6.92
C ALA A 482 45.53 -9.17 8.45
N CYS A 483 46.68 -9.65 8.94
CA CYS A 483 46.96 -9.69 10.38
C CYS A 483 47.10 -8.29 10.98
N SER A 484 47.81 -7.39 10.29
CA SER A 484 48.00 -6.00 10.73
C SER A 484 46.68 -5.22 10.81
N ALA A 485 45.82 -5.37 9.79
CA ALA A 485 44.50 -4.74 9.78
C ALA A 485 43.55 -5.33 10.83
N PHE A 486 43.62 -6.64 11.08
CA PHE A 486 42.85 -7.28 12.13
C PHE A 486 43.28 -6.80 13.54
N PHE A 487 44.58 -6.65 13.79
CA PHE A 487 45.08 -6.10 15.07
C PHE A 487 44.69 -4.65 15.27
N GLU A 488 44.60 -3.85 14.20
CA GLU A 488 44.08 -2.49 14.29
C GLU A 488 42.61 -2.48 14.71
N TRP A 489 41.80 -3.33 14.08
CA TRP A 489 40.39 -3.47 14.41
C TRP A 489 40.17 -3.95 15.85
N ILE A 490 41.03 -4.86 16.36
CA ILE A 490 40.99 -5.28 17.76
C ILE A 490 41.27 -4.08 18.69
N LEU A 491 42.25 -3.22 18.37
CA LEU A 491 42.54 -2.04 19.19
C LEU A 491 41.36 -1.09 19.24
N GLU A 492 40.77 -0.79 18.10
CA GLU A 492 39.58 0.06 18.00
C GLU A 492 38.39 -0.55 18.76
N THR A 493 38.20 -1.86 18.69
CA THR A 493 36.99 -2.51 19.24
C THR A 493 37.11 -2.84 20.74
N TYR A 494 38.27 -3.28 21.20
CA TYR A 494 38.46 -3.82 22.55
C TYR A 494 39.39 -2.99 23.43
N CYS A 495 40.18 -2.08 22.85
CA CYS A 495 41.24 -1.37 23.58
C CYS A 495 41.17 0.16 23.40
N SER A 496 39.99 0.70 23.12
CA SER A 496 39.77 2.13 22.90
C SER A 496 38.55 2.61 23.69
N ASP A 497 38.61 3.84 24.17
CA ASP A 497 37.52 4.53 24.90
C ASP A 497 37.21 5.87 24.20
N GLU A 498 35.98 6.35 24.38
CA GLU A 498 35.56 7.66 23.89
C GLU A 498 36.12 8.78 24.78
N ASP A 499 36.70 9.81 24.15
CA ASP A 499 37.16 11.01 24.85
C ASP A 499 35.99 11.99 25.15
N ASP A 500 36.29 13.08 25.86
CA ASP A 500 35.30 14.12 26.19
C ASP A 500 34.64 14.78 24.96
N ASN A 501 35.15 14.53 23.74
CA ASN A 501 34.62 15.03 22.47
C ASN A 501 33.89 13.94 21.65
N GLY A 502 33.82 12.70 22.16
CA GLY A 502 33.24 11.56 21.45
C GLY A 502 34.15 10.97 20.35
N GLU A 503 35.44 11.30 20.35
CA GLU A 503 36.44 10.66 19.49
C GLU A 503 37.00 9.40 20.17
N LEU A 504 37.12 8.32 19.41
CA LEU A 504 37.55 7.02 19.91
C LEU A 504 39.08 6.99 20.00
N ILE A 505 39.63 6.95 21.22
CA ILE A 505 41.07 6.99 21.49
C ILE A 505 41.55 5.64 22.04
N VAL A 506 42.60 5.08 21.42
CA VAL A 506 43.26 3.86 21.89
C VAL A 506 43.89 4.07 23.27
N LEU A 507 43.59 3.19 24.22
CA LEU A 507 44.09 3.24 25.58
C LEU A 507 45.63 3.17 25.61
N PRO A 508 46.32 4.02 26.40
CA PRO A 508 47.80 4.15 26.39
C PRO A 508 48.59 2.86 26.65
N GLY A 509 47.96 1.86 27.28
CA GLY A 509 48.53 0.55 27.59
C GLY A 509 48.56 -0.43 26.42
N TYR A 510 47.95 -0.10 25.27
CA TYR A 510 47.82 -1.02 24.13
C TYR A 510 48.53 -0.50 22.89
N ARG A 511 48.99 -1.41 22.02
CA ARG A 511 49.64 -1.05 20.74
C ARG A 511 49.44 -2.13 19.69
N ASN A 512 49.51 -1.75 18.42
CA ASN A 512 49.62 -2.72 17.33
C ASN A 512 51.10 -3.08 17.14
N PRO A 513 51.58 -4.27 17.59
CA PRO A 513 52.99 -4.64 17.45
C PRO A 513 53.41 -4.77 15.97
N LEU A 514 52.47 -5.05 15.06
CA LEU A 514 52.77 -5.20 13.64
C LEU A 514 53.02 -3.86 12.95
N ARG A 515 52.44 -2.77 13.45
CA ARG A 515 52.69 -1.40 12.95
C ARG A 515 53.79 -0.66 13.71
N THR A 516 54.08 -1.08 14.94
CA THR A 516 55.09 -0.43 15.80
C THR A 516 56.44 -1.15 15.78
N VAL A 517 56.47 -2.43 16.13
CA VAL A 517 57.69 -3.25 16.22
C VAL A 517 58.13 -3.71 14.82
N PHE A 518 57.19 -4.10 13.96
CA PHE A 518 57.45 -4.52 12.58
C PHE A 518 57.32 -3.41 11.54
N LYS A 519 57.56 -2.16 11.95
CA LYS A 519 57.50 -1.01 11.04
C LYS A 519 58.55 -1.17 9.92
N GLY A 520 58.09 -1.43 8.70
CA GLY A 520 58.94 -1.66 7.52
C GLY A 520 59.08 -3.12 7.06
N LEU A 521 58.55 -4.11 7.80
CA LEU A 521 58.53 -5.51 7.34
C LEU A 521 57.74 -5.64 6.03
N LEU A 522 56.64 -4.89 5.90
CA LEU A 522 55.81 -4.88 4.70
C LEU A 522 56.61 -4.49 3.43
N ASP A 523 57.59 -3.60 3.57
CA ASP A 523 58.41 -3.10 2.48
C ASP A 523 59.51 -4.09 2.06
N GLN A 524 59.87 -5.01 2.96
CA GLN A 524 60.86 -6.07 2.72
C GLN A 524 60.26 -7.34 2.11
N LEU A 525 58.93 -7.49 2.14
CA LEU A 525 58.25 -8.67 1.60
C LEU A 525 58.12 -8.60 0.06
N PRO A 526 58.32 -9.74 -0.64
CA PRO A 526 58.24 -9.78 -2.10
C PRO A 526 56.85 -9.35 -2.59
N SER A 527 56.82 -8.43 -3.55
CA SER A 527 55.59 -7.93 -4.16
C SER A 527 55.41 -8.56 -5.54
N TYR A 528 54.52 -9.56 -5.63
CA TYR A 528 54.19 -10.18 -6.92
C TYR A 528 53.04 -9.41 -7.59
N ARG A 529 53.37 -8.38 -8.38
CA ARG A 529 52.43 -7.79 -9.35
C ARG A 529 52.66 -8.46 -10.70
N ARG A 530 51.61 -9.05 -11.29
CA ARG A 530 51.65 -9.45 -12.69
C ARG A 530 51.80 -8.17 -13.53
N SER A 531 52.66 -8.20 -14.54
CA SER A 531 52.82 -7.10 -15.50
C SER A 531 51.56 -6.91 -16.37
N GLU A 532 50.70 -7.92 -16.42
CA GLU A 532 49.50 -7.97 -17.25
C GLU A 532 48.30 -8.53 -16.48
N SER A 533 47.10 -8.11 -16.88
CA SER A 533 45.83 -8.60 -16.34
C SER A 533 45.59 -10.05 -16.76
N ASP A 534 45.14 -10.88 -15.84
CA ASP A 534 44.71 -12.26 -16.10
C ASP A 534 43.22 -12.39 -16.39
N LYS A 535 42.52 -11.26 -16.44
CA LYS A 535 41.12 -11.19 -16.85
C LYS A 535 41.00 -11.35 -18.37
N PRO A 536 39.95 -12.04 -18.86
CA PRO A 536 39.71 -12.17 -20.29
C PRO A 536 39.57 -10.79 -20.95
N PRO A 537 40.06 -10.63 -22.19
CA PRO A 537 39.90 -9.39 -22.93
C PRO A 537 38.42 -9.04 -23.06
N LEU A 538 38.09 -7.75 -22.98
CA LEU A 538 36.72 -7.28 -23.16
C LEU A 538 36.21 -7.76 -24.54
N PRO A 539 35.01 -8.36 -24.62
CA PRO A 539 34.42 -8.75 -25.88
C PRO A 539 34.34 -7.58 -26.86
N MET A 540 34.66 -7.83 -28.14
CA MET A 540 34.72 -6.79 -29.15
C MET A 540 33.37 -6.08 -29.35
N ASP A 541 32.26 -6.80 -29.17
CA ASP A 541 30.91 -6.23 -29.25
C ASP A 541 30.67 -5.19 -28.14
N ALA A 542 31.17 -5.43 -26.92
CA ALA A 542 31.07 -4.49 -25.82
C ALA A 542 31.91 -3.23 -26.11
N ILE A 543 33.10 -3.39 -26.69
CA ILE A 543 33.95 -2.26 -27.12
C ILE A 543 33.25 -1.45 -28.21
N VAL A 544 32.66 -2.10 -29.21
CA VAL A 544 31.94 -1.45 -30.30
C VAL A 544 30.69 -0.72 -29.80
N ARG A 545 29.89 -1.34 -28.92
CA ARG A 545 28.73 -0.69 -28.30
C ARG A 545 29.13 0.54 -27.49
N ALA A 546 30.18 0.43 -26.66
CA ALA A 546 30.68 1.55 -25.88
C ALA A 546 31.19 2.68 -26.79
N LYS A 547 31.89 2.34 -27.88
CA LYS A 547 32.36 3.31 -28.87
C LYS A 547 31.19 4.05 -29.55
N GLN A 548 30.17 3.31 -30.00
CA GLN A 548 28.98 3.88 -30.65
C GLN A 548 28.12 4.72 -29.69
N HIS A 549 28.12 4.36 -28.41
CA HIS A 549 27.42 5.10 -27.37
C HIS A 549 28.13 6.42 -27.04
N LEU A 550 29.46 6.40 -26.94
CA LEU A 550 30.26 7.60 -26.67
C LEU A 550 30.29 8.53 -27.90
N ILE A 551 30.47 7.96 -29.09
CA ILE A 551 30.56 8.69 -30.34
C ILE A 551 29.52 8.10 -31.30
N PRO A 552 28.32 8.71 -31.37
CA PRO A 552 27.29 8.31 -32.33
C PRO A 552 27.82 8.34 -33.75
N LEU A 553 27.34 7.44 -34.61
CA LEU A 553 27.81 7.32 -36.00
C LEU A 553 27.50 8.59 -36.82
N GLU A 554 26.51 9.35 -36.39
CA GLU A 554 26.05 10.60 -36.98
C GLU A 554 26.94 11.80 -36.60
N ALA A 555 27.79 11.65 -35.59
CA ALA A 555 28.65 12.72 -35.11
C ALA A 555 29.89 12.89 -36.01
N THR A 556 29.85 13.89 -36.89
CA THR A 556 30.96 14.23 -37.81
C THR A 556 31.93 15.30 -37.28
N SER A 557 31.68 15.87 -36.09
CA SER A 557 32.51 16.90 -35.46
C SER A 557 32.36 16.89 -33.95
N PHE A 558 33.30 17.52 -33.22
CA PHE A 558 33.22 17.62 -31.76
C PHE A 558 32.05 18.46 -31.25
N ARG A 559 31.55 19.41 -32.06
CA ARG A 559 30.32 20.17 -31.75
C ARG A 559 29.08 19.26 -31.68
N ASN A 560 29.05 18.17 -32.44
CA ASN A 560 27.95 17.20 -32.41
C ASN A 560 27.95 16.33 -31.13
N LEU A 561 29.05 16.31 -30.37
CA LEU A 561 29.22 15.53 -29.14
C LEU A 561 28.83 16.33 -27.88
N TYR A 562 27.83 17.22 -27.97
CA TYR A 562 27.40 18.10 -26.86
C TYR A 562 27.06 17.34 -25.56
N GLN A 563 26.62 16.09 -25.68
CA GLN A 563 26.30 15.22 -24.52
C GLN A 563 27.55 14.82 -23.71
N LEU A 564 28.74 14.82 -24.32
CA LEU A 564 30.00 14.52 -23.66
C LEU A 564 30.68 15.74 -23.03
N HIS A 565 30.33 16.95 -23.47
CA HIS A 565 30.96 18.19 -23.00
C HIS A 565 30.89 18.38 -21.46
N PRO A 566 29.81 18.00 -20.74
CA PRO A 566 29.77 18.05 -19.28
C PRO A 566 30.73 17.08 -18.59
N PHE A 567 31.09 15.96 -19.24
CA PHE A 567 32.02 14.97 -18.68
C PHE A 567 33.49 15.39 -18.82
N LEU A 568 33.76 16.44 -19.60
CA LEU A 568 35.09 16.98 -19.89
C LEU A 568 35.30 18.34 -19.20
N GLU A 569 34.64 18.55 -18.05
CA GLU A 569 34.66 19.82 -17.32
C GLU A 569 36.09 20.25 -16.91
N ASP A 570 36.97 19.27 -16.67
CA ASP A 570 38.38 19.41 -16.34
C ASP A 570 39.28 19.74 -17.55
N CYS A 571 38.77 19.54 -18.76
CA CYS A 571 39.52 19.77 -20.01
C CYS A 571 39.34 21.19 -20.57
N TRP A 572 38.46 22.01 -19.99
CA TRP A 572 38.27 23.40 -20.41
C TRP A 572 39.37 24.30 -19.88
N PHE A 573 39.92 25.16 -20.74
CA PHE A 573 40.91 26.16 -20.38
C PHE A 573 40.57 27.53 -20.98
N GLU A 574 41.18 28.58 -20.43
CA GLU A 574 40.93 29.96 -20.84
C GLU A 574 41.78 30.32 -22.06
N VAL A 575 41.17 30.97 -23.04
CA VAL A 575 41.78 31.36 -24.31
C VAL A 575 41.31 32.76 -24.68
N ASP A 576 42.18 33.56 -25.30
CA ASP A 576 41.83 34.87 -25.86
C ASP A 576 40.76 34.70 -26.94
N PRO A 577 39.63 35.44 -26.91
CA PRO A 577 38.59 35.35 -27.91
C PRO A 577 39.06 35.46 -29.37
N GLN A 578 40.17 36.17 -29.65
CA GLN A 578 40.71 36.30 -31.00
C GLN A 578 41.31 35.00 -31.57
N LEU A 579 41.61 34.03 -30.69
CA LEU A 579 42.16 32.73 -31.07
C LEU A 579 41.07 31.66 -31.29
N ILE A 580 39.80 32.01 -31.10
CA ILE A 580 38.66 31.11 -31.31
C ILE A 580 38.20 31.22 -32.77
N ASP A 581 38.24 30.10 -33.49
CA ASP A 581 37.66 30.00 -34.83
C ASP A 581 36.22 29.48 -34.76
N GLU A 582 35.25 30.39 -34.82
CA GLU A 582 33.83 30.02 -34.74
C GLU A 582 33.35 29.15 -35.92
N ASN A 583 34.05 29.21 -37.06
CA ASN A 583 33.70 28.48 -38.28
C ASN A 583 34.19 27.03 -38.28
N ASP A 584 35.12 26.66 -37.38
CA ASP A 584 35.55 25.28 -37.23
C ASP A 584 34.55 24.51 -36.33
N PRO A 585 33.84 23.51 -36.87
CA PRO A 585 32.91 22.68 -36.09
C PRO A 585 33.61 21.79 -35.05
N ASN A 586 34.94 21.73 -35.03
CA ASN A 586 35.72 21.07 -33.97
C ASN A 586 36.28 22.06 -32.93
N CYS A 587 36.20 23.37 -33.20
CA CYS A 587 36.47 24.39 -32.18
C CYS A 587 35.22 24.53 -31.30
N VAL A 588 35.24 23.82 -30.17
CA VAL A 588 34.18 23.88 -29.15
C VAL A 588 34.59 24.90 -28.10
N TYR A 589 33.80 25.95 -27.95
CA TYR A 589 34.03 27.02 -26.98
C TYR A 589 32.76 27.29 -26.17
N ARG A 590 32.94 27.87 -24.98
CA ARG A 590 31.85 28.36 -24.12
C ARG A 590 32.31 29.61 -23.39
N VAL A 591 31.37 30.51 -23.10
CA VAL A 591 31.59 31.70 -22.28
C VAL A 591 31.11 31.42 -20.86
N VAL A 592 31.93 31.69 -19.85
CA VAL A 592 31.61 31.37 -18.46
C VAL A 592 31.99 32.52 -17.54
N LYS A 593 31.00 33.07 -16.84
CA LYS A 593 31.23 34.09 -15.80
C LYS A 593 32.02 33.50 -14.63
N LYS A 594 33.26 33.95 -14.44
CA LYS A 594 34.09 33.55 -13.30
C LYS A 594 34.17 34.67 -12.26
N ASP A 595 33.95 34.32 -10.99
CA ASP A 595 34.19 35.21 -9.84
C ASP A 595 35.70 35.33 -9.61
N ARG A 596 36.26 36.50 -9.94
CA ARG A 596 37.68 36.80 -9.79
C ARG A 596 37.88 37.77 -8.62
N LYS A 597 38.91 37.52 -7.82
CA LYS A 597 39.28 38.38 -6.69
C LYS A 597 40.61 39.08 -6.99
N ARG A 598 40.58 40.41 -7.11
CA ARG A 598 41.79 41.24 -7.20
C ARG A 598 41.90 42.10 -5.95
N GLY A 599 42.82 41.74 -5.07
CA GLY A 599 42.93 42.31 -3.73
C GLY A 599 41.73 41.91 -2.84
N ARG A 600 41.04 42.91 -2.26
CA ARG A 600 39.85 42.69 -1.41
C ARG A 600 38.50 42.80 -2.15
N LYS A 601 38.50 43.15 -3.44
CA LYS A 601 37.27 43.27 -4.24
C LYS A 601 37.09 42.07 -5.17
N ARG A 602 35.85 41.61 -5.29
CA ARG A 602 35.40 40.59 -6.24
C ARG A 602 34.80 41.27 -7.47
N TYR A 603 35.09 40.74 -8.65
CA TYR A 603 34.47 41.14 -9.91
C TYR A 603 34.20 39.91 -10.76
N PHE A 604 33.24 40.00 -11.66
CA PHE A 604 32.91 38.93 -12.59
C PHE A 604 33.51 39.25 -13.95
N GLU A 605 34.24 38.30 -14.52
CA GLU A 605 34.84 38.37 -15.85
C GLU A 605 34.22 37.25 -16.69
N GLU A 606 33.79 37.57 -17.91
CA GLU A 606 33.12 36.64 -18.84
C GLU A 606 34.11 35.81 -19.65
#